data_AF-A0A133UJF5-F1
#
_entry.id   AF-A0A133UJF5-F1
#
_cell.length_a   1.000
_cell.length_b   1.000
_cell.length_c   1.000
_cell.angle_alpha   90.00
_cell.angle_beta   90.00
_cell.angle_gamma   90.00
#
_symmetry.space_group_name_H-M   'P 1'
#
loop_
_entity.id
_entity.type
_entity.pdbx_description
1 polymer ?
#
loop_
_entity_poly.entity_id
_entity_poly.type
_entity_poly.pdbx_seq_one_letter_code
_entity_poly.pdbx_strand_id
1 'polypeptide(L)'
;MRNSQLREYISKTRSASTHFSKSRRFLDFVENIFGGKVEIGFAKEIFPELEKSLVNEQGTVAVRGEAGAPLGNLIIEFKTSKLDPMRSEEIIEKAKDQLRRCICILWKKHGQGLRYLLMASDGLRNFVYRPSLEGSIEDLEVGEEIHAGELDEKLRETINLEQIDEIDISKADSEHVYAWLERYLLHE
;
A
#
# COMPACT_ATOMS: atom_id res chain seq x y z
N MET A 1 -1.49 -25.25 10.45
CA MET A 1 -2.63 -24.32 10.28
C MET A 1 -2.24 -23.08 9.49
N ARG A 2 -1.16 -22.37 9.84
CA ARG A 2 -0.67 -21.20 9.09
C ARG A 2 -0.26 -21.54 7.63
N ASN A 3 0.58 -22.54 7.43
CA ASN A 3 1.00 -22.95 6.06
C ASN A 3 -0.17 -23.37 5.14
N SER A 4 -1.31 -23.84 5.65
CA SER A 4 -2.49 -24.09 4.83
C SER A 4 -3.19 -22.78 4.42
N GLN A 5 -3.28 -21.80 5.32
CA GLN A 5 -3.85 -20.48 5.03
C GLN A 5 -3.02 -19.72 3.97
N LEU A 6 -1.68 -19.76 4.06
CA LEU A 6 -0.81 -19.12 3.07
C LEU A 6 -0.95 -19.77 1.68
N ARG A 7 -0.98 -21.11 1.61
CA ARG A 7 -1.18 -21.82 0.33
C ARG A 7 -2.54 -21.51 -0.27
N GLU A 8 -3.58 -21.46 0.55
CA GLU A 8 -4.92 -21.09 0.11
C GLU A 8 -4.96 -19.64 -0.41
N TYR A 9 -4.34 -18.71 0.30
CA TYR A 9 -4.20 -17.32 -0.14
C TYR A 9 -3.51 -17.24 -1.51
N ILE A 10 -2.34 -17.88 -1.66
CA ILE A 10 -1.59 -17.88 -2.92
C ILE A 10 -2.46 -18.45 -4.06
N SER A 11 -3.13 -19.58 -3.82
CA SER A 11 -3.98 -20.22 -4.83
C SER A 11 -5.13 -19.31 -5.27
N LYS A 12 -5.85 -18.72 -4.30
CA LYS A 12 -6.98 -17.82 -4.54
C LYS A 12 -6.56 -16.52 -5.23
N THR A 13 -5.41 -15.96 -4.85
CA THR A 13 -4.92 -14.70 -5.41
C THR A 13 -4.39 -14.86 -6.83
N ARG A 14 -3.82 -16.02 -7.18
CA ARG A 14 -3.40 -16.33 -8.57
C ARG A 14 -4.55 -16.29 -9.57
N SER A 15 -5.77 -16.62 -9.17
CA SER A 15 -6.96 -16.60 -10.02
C SER A 15 -7.74 -15.28 -9.96
N ALA A 16 -7.33 -14.33 -9.12
CA ALA A 16 -7.96 -13.03 -8.98
C ALA A 16 -7.52 -12.08 -10.10
N SER A 17 -8.48 -11.55 -10.86
CA SER A 17 -8.23 -10.67 -12.03
C SER A 17 -8.60 -9.22 -11.80
N THR A 18 -9.15 -8.85 -10.64
CA THR A 18 -9.60 -7.48 -10.33
C THR A 18 -8.84 -6.91 -9.12
N HIS A 19 -8.74 -5.58 -9.05
CA HIS A 19 -8.16 -4.88 -7.90
C HIS A 19 -8.84 -5.31 -6.60
N PHE A 20 -10.19 -5.23 -6.58
CA PHE A 20 -11.02 -5.62 -5.44
C PHE A 20 -10.82 -7.08 -5.01
N SER A 21 -10.78 -8.03 -5.94
CA SER A 21 -10.64 -9.44 -5.56
C SER A 21 -9.27 -9.74 -4.95
N LYS A 22 -8.21 -9.05 -5.39
CA LYS A 22 -6.86 -9.17 -4.82
C LYS A 22 -6.76 -8.50 -3.45
N SER A 23 -7.21 -7.25 -3.34
CA SER A 23 -7.20 -6.50 -2.08
C SER A 23 -8.06 -7.20 -1.03
N ARG A 24 -9.27 -7.66 -1.38
CA ARG A 24 -10.14 -8.39 -0.46
C ARG A 24 -9.53 -9.69 0.03
N ARG A 25 -8.87 -10.45 -0.85
CA ARG A 25 -8.16 -11.67 -0.44
C ARG A 25 -7.00 -11.37 0.51
N PHE A 26 -6.28 -10.27 0.31
CA PHE A 26 -5.23 -9.84 1.23
C PHE A 26 -5.82 -9.44 2.58
N LEU A 27 -6.90 -8.66 2.61
CA LEU A 27 -7.63 -8.30 3.83
C LEU A 27 -8.05 -9.55 4.61
N ASP A 28 -8.76 -10.47 3.96
CA ASP A 28 -9.22 -11.70 4.59
C ASP A 28 -8.03 -12.55 5.09
N PHE A 29 -6.91 -12.57 4.36
CA PHE A 29 -5.72 -13.30 4.77
C PHE A 29 -5.06 -12.68 6.01
N VAL A 30 -4.83 -11.37 6.02
CA VAL A 30 -4.25 -10.66 7.16
C VAL A 30 -5.14 -10.77 8.38
N GLU A 31 -6.45 -10.56 8.25
CA GLU A 31 -7.40 -10.68 9.35
C GLU A 31 -7.40 -12.08 9.97
N ASN A 32 -7.29 -13.13 9.14
CA ASN A 32 -7.21 -14.51 9.63
C ASN A 32 -5.92 -14.84 10.41
N ILE A 33 -4.87 -14.03 10.28
CA ILE A 33 -3.55 -14.27 10.91
C ILE A 33 -3.31 -13.31 12.08
N PHE A 34 -3.69 -12.04 11.88
CA PHE A 34 -3.38 -10.91 12.74
C PHE A 34 -4.63 -10.21 13.28
N GLY A 35 -5.83 -10.76 13.05
CA GLY A 35 -7.09 -10.19 13.51
C GLY A 35 -7.05 -9.81 14.99
N GLY A 36 -7.56 -8.62 15.28
CA GLY A 36 -7.54 -8.01 16.62
C GLY A 36 -6.19 -7.45 17.07
N LYS A 37 -5.14 -7.48 16.24
CA LYS A 37 -3.84 -6.81 16.51
C LYS A 37 -3.60 -5.57 15.65
N VAL A 38 -4.30 -5.46 14.52
CA VAL A 38 -4.20 -4.34 13.57
C VAL A 38 -5.58 -3.91 13.13
N GLU A 39 -5.74 -2.61 12.93
CA GLU A 39 -6.89 -2.07 12.21
C GLU A 39 -6.55 -2.13 10.71
N ILE A 40 -7.18 -3.03 9.96
CA ILE A 40 -6.99 -3.16 8.51
C ILE A 40 -8.33 -3.04 7.78
N GLY A 41 -8.34 -2.27 6.69
CA GLY A 41 -9.55 -2.06 5.89
C GLY A 41 -9.25 -1.41 4.54
N PHE A 42 -10.28 -1.09 3.77
CA PHE A 42 -10.07 -0.27 2.58
C PHE A 42 -9.59 1.12 3.00
N ALA A 43 -8.74 1.74 2.18
CA ALA A 43 -8.05 2.97 2.59
C ALA A 43 -9.01 4.10 2.96
N LYS A 44 -10.14 4.23 2.24
CA LYS A 44 -11.20 5.21 2.56
C LYS A 44 -11.95 4.94 3.87
N GLU A 45 -12.02 3.68 4.31
CA GLU A 45 -12.71 3.30 5.54
C GLU A 45 -11.85 3.67 6.76
N ILE A 46 -10.53 3.48 6.62
CA ILE A 46 -9.56 3.84 7.65
C ILE A 46 -9.27 5.35 7.64
N PHE A 47 -9.01 5.93 6.46
CA PHE A 47 -8.69 7.34 6.23
C PHE A 47 -9.70 7.96 5.25
N PRO A 48 -10.85 8.45 5.75
CA PRO A 48 -11.92 9.01 4.90
C PRO A 48 -11.48 10.14 3.96
N GLU A 49 -10.49 10.95 4.36
CA GLU A 49 -9.90 12.00 3.53
C GLU A 49 -9.28 11.50 2.22
N LEU A 50 -8.98 10.20 2.11
CA LEU A 50 -8.43 9.62 0.89
C LEU A 50 -9.47 9.43 -0.21
N GLU A 51 -10.77 9.38 0.10
CA GLU A 51 -11.84 8.98 -0.84
C GLU A 51 -11.74 9.66 -2.21
N LYS A 52 -11.54 10.98 -2.24
CA LYS A 52 -11.46 11.77 -3.49
C LYS A 52 -10.18 11.54 -4.31
N SER A 53 -9.16 10.90 -3.74
CA SER A 53 -7.86 10.68 -4.38
C SER A 53 -7.67 9.28 -4.92
N LEU A 54 -8.52 8.35 -4.47
CA LEU A 54 -8.45 6.96 -4.88
C LEU A 54 -9.00 6.83 -6.30
N VAL A 55 -8.15 6.41 -7.23
CA VAL A 55 -8.59 6.01 -8.58
C VAL A 55 -9.52 4.79 -8.49
N ASN A 56 -9.29 3.92 -7.51
CA ASN A 56 -10.15 2.79 -7.20
C ASN A 56 -10.26 2.64 -5.69
N GLU A 57 -11.42 2.99 -5.12
CA GLU A 57 -11.70 2.92 -3.68
C GLU A 57 -11.51 1.52 -3.08
N GLN A 58 -11.61 0.49 -3.90
CA GLN A 58 -11.47 -0.91 -3.53
C GLN A 58 -10.12 -1.52 -3.94
N GLY A 59 -9.26 -0.73 -4.59
CA GLY A 59 -7.89 -1.10 -4.97
C GLY A 59 -6.85 -0.74 -3.92
N THR A 60 -7.20 0.12 -2.96
CA THR A 60 -6.26 0.61 -1.95
C THR A 60 -6.68 0.12 -0.56
N VAL A 61 -5.74 -0.48 0.17
CA VAL A 61 -5.91 -0.95 1.55
C VAL A 61 -5.06 -0.11 2.48
N ALA A 62 -5.55 0.11 3.69
CA ALA A 62 -4.79 0.75 4.74
C ALA A 62 -4.71 -0.17 5.96
N VAL A 63 -3.56 -0.12 6.62
CA VAL A 63 -3.33 -0.69 7.94
C VAL A 63 -2.98 0.47 8.84
N ARG A 64 -3.69 0.60 9.96
CA ARG A 64 -3.42 1.57 11.01
C ARG A 64 -2.99 0.82 12.26
N GLY A 65 -1.89 1.27 12.83
CA GLY A 65 -1.43 0.83 14.14
C GLY A 65 -2.34 1.31 15.26
N GLU A 66 -2.38 0.61 16.39
CA GLU A 66 -3.08 1.08 17.58
C GLU A 66 -2.57 2.47 18.03
N ALA A 67 -3.49 3.32 18.46
CA ALA A 67 -3.17 4.65 18.95
C ALA A 67 -2.19 4.59 20.15
N GLY A 68 -1.00 5.18 19.99
CA GLY A 68 0.04 5.19 21.01
C GLY A 68 1.07 4.06 20.90
N ALA A 69 0.88 3.11 19.99
CA ALA A 69 1.91 2.15 19.63
C ALA A 69 2.81 2.74 18.52
N PRO A 70 4.12 2.43 18.49
CA PRO A 70 5.05 2.88 17.43
C PRO A 70 4.80 2.23 16.06
N LEU A 71 3.65 1.56 15.90
CA LEU A 71 3.21 0.84 14.71
C LEU A 71 3.06 1.79 13.53
N GLY A 72 3.71 1.49 12.41
CA GLY A 72 3.60 2.29 11.19
C GLY A 72 2.26 2.11 10.51
N ASN A 73 1.79 3.22 9.94
CA ASN A 73 0.64 3.21 9.06
C ASN A 73 1.10 2.69 7.69
N LEU A 74 0.43 1.69 7.14
CA LEU A 74 0.77 1.14 5.82
C LEU A 74 -0.36 1.42 4.84
N ILE A 75 -0.04 2.02 3.69
CA ILE A 75 -0.97 2.16 2.56
C ILE A 75 -0.53 1.23 1.43
N ILE A 76 -1.43 0.37 0.96
CA ILE A 76 -1.17 -0.65 -0.05
C ILE A 76 -2.02 -0.37 -1.28
N GLU A 77 -1.38 -0.16 -2.44
CA GLU A 77 -2.04 -0.03 -3.72
C GLU A 77 -1.96 -1.35 -4.51
N PHE A 78 -3.11 -1.97 -4.76
CA PHE A 78 -3.18 -3.21 -5.52
C PHE A 78 -3.25 -2.96 -7.03
N LYS A 79 -2.56 -3.79 -7.81
CA LYS A 79 -2.64 -3.85 -9.28
C LYS A 79 -3.20 -5.18 -9.77
N THR A 80 -3.98 -5.12 -10.84
CA THR A 80 -4.54 -6.31 -11.52
C THR A 80 -3.48 -7.09 -12.27
N SER A 81 -2.63 -6.39 -13.00
CA SER A 81 -1.47 -6.96 -13.67
C SER A 81 -0.43 -7.45 -12.66
N LYS A 82 0.36 -8.44 -13.07
CA LYS A 82 1.52 -8.87 -12.30
C LYS A 82 2.54 -7.75 -12.23
N LEU A 83 3.16 -7.55 -11.08
CA LEU A 83 4.24 -6.58 -10.93
C LEU A 83 5.59 -7.25 -11.20
N ASP A 84 5.91 -7.48 -12.47
CA ASP A 84 7.22 -7.98 -12.87
C ASP A 84 8.19 -6.79 -13.07
N PRO A 85 9.25 -6.63 -12.25
CA PRO A 85 10.19 -5.50 -12.37
C PRO A 85 10.76 -5.31 -13.77
N MET A 86 10.96 -6.40 -14.53
CA MET A 86 11.55 -6.33 -15.86
C MET A 86 10.55 -5.98 -16.97
N ARG A 87 9.24 -6.03 -16.68
CA ARG A 87 8.18 -5.94 -17.71
C ARG A 87 7.03 -5.01 -17.33
N SER A 88 7.04 -4.44 -16.13
CA SER A 88 5.90 -3.75 -15.56
C SER A 88 6.30 -2.43 -14.89
N GLU A 89 7.40 -1.83 -15.33
CA GLU A 89 7.88 -0.52 -14.85
C GLU A 89 6.78 0.55 -14.88
N GLU A 90 6.04 0.66 -16.00
CA GLU A 90 4.91 1.60 -16.11
C GLU A 90 3.80 1.31 -15.09
N ILE A 91 3.55 0.03 -14.78
CA ILE A 91 2.50 -0.38 -13.83
C ILE A 91 2.93 -0.08 -12.39
N ILE A 92 4.21 -0.32 -12.09
CA ILE A 92 4.83 0.02 -10.81
C ILE A 92 4.81 1.53 -10.62
N GLU A 93 5.19 2.33 -11.63
CA GLU A 93 5.17 3.78 -11.50
C GLU A 93 3.74 4.31 -11.33
N LYS A 94 2.76 3.76 -12.05
CA LYS A 94 1.33 4.06 -11.80
C LYS A 94 0.86 3.67 -10.40
N ALA A 95 1.46 2.67 -9.76
CA ALA A 95 1.17 2.35 -8.36
C ALA A 95 1.78 3.40 -7.44
N LYS A 96 3.05 3.76 -7.69
CA LYS A 96 3.76 4.81 -6.98
C LYS A 96 3.05 6.16 -7.05
N ASP A 97 2.51 6.54 -8.20
CA ASP A 97 1.76 7.79 -8.36
C ASP A 97 0.50 7.83 -7.47
N GLN A 98 -0.26 6.74 -7.41
CA GLN A 98 -1.40 6.65 -6.49
C GLN A 98 -0.98 6.69 -5.02
N LEU A 99 0.13 6.03 -4.67
CA LEU A 99 0.70 6.06 -3.33
C LEU A 99 1.16 7.48 -2.96
N ARG A 100 1.78 8.22 -3.89
CA ARG A 100 2.17 9.63 -3.71
C ARG A 100 0.96 10.53 -3.45
N ARG A 101 -0.14 10.33 -4.18
CA ARG A 101 -1.40 11.06 -3.94
C ARG A 101 -1.93 10.81 -2.54
N CYS A 102 -1.95 9.55 -2.10
CA CYS A 102 -2.42 9.17 -0.78
C CYS A 102 -1.58 9.83 0.32
N ILE A 103 -0.25 9.66 0.27
CA ILE A 103 0.63 10.19 1.31
C ILE A 103 0.64 11.73 1.34
N CYS A 104 0.51 12.38 0.18
CA CYS A 104 0.38 13.83 0.10
C CYS A 104 -0.83 14.32 0.92
N ILE A 105 -2.00 13.69 0.75
CA ILE A 105 -3.22 14.05 1.48
C ILE A 105 -3.07 13.77 2.97
N LEU A 106 -2.51 12.60 3.33
CA LEU A 106 -2.32 12.23 4.73
C LEU A 106 -1.36 13.17 5.45
N TRP A 107 -0.23 13.51 4.85
CA TRP A 107 0.71 14.48 5.42
C TRP A 107 0.12 15.88 5.52
N LYS A 108 -0.69 16.33 4.55
CA LYS A 108 -1.41 17.61 4.68
C LYS A 108 -2.45 17.61 5.79
N LYS A 109 -3.11 16.47 6.02
CA LYS A 109 -4.20 16.35 6.99
C LYS A 109 -3.71 16.15 8.42
N HIS A 110 -2.69 15.32 8.60
CA HIS A 110 -2.21 14.86 9.91
C HIS A 110 -0.80 15.33 10.25
N GLY A 111 -0.13 16.00 9.31
CA GLY A 111 1.29 16.34 9.43
C GLY A 111 2.21 15.15 9.14
N GLN A 112 3.51 15.43 9.08
CA GLN A 112 4.56 14.44 8.79
C GLN A 112 5.05 13.67 10.03
N GLY A 113 4.52 13.99 11.21
CA GLY A 113 4.92 13.33 12.45
C GLY A 113 4.50 11.86 12.54
N LEU A 114 3.50 11.46 11.75
CA LEU A 114 3.08 10.07 11.61
C LEU A 114 3.94 9.36 10.56
N ARG A 115 4.48 8.21 10.93
CA ARG A 115 5.23 7.35 10.02
C ARG A 115 4.25 6.58 9.13
N TYR A 116 4.50 6.67 7.82
CA TYR A 116 3.79 5.91 6.82
C TYR A 116 4.79 5.08 6.02
N LEU A 117 4.46 3.82 5.78
CA LEU A 117 5.03 3.00 4.72
C LEU A 117 4.01 2.87 3.60
N LEU A 118 4.51 2.70 2.39
CA LEU A 118 3.70 2.57 1.19
C LEU A 118 4.05 1.25 0.51
N MET A 119 3.08 0.61 -0.13
CA MET A 119 3.30 -0.68 -0.79
C MET A 119 2.58 -0.76 -2.12
N ALA A 120 3.30 -1.13 -3.17
CA ALA A 120 2.69 -1.55 -4.43
C ALA A 120 2.57 -3.09 -4.42
N SER A 121 1.39 -3.62 -4.71
CA SER A 121 1.13 -5.06 -4.62
C SER A 121 0.33 -5.59 -5.81
N ASP A 122 0.64 -6.81 -6.30
CA ASP A 122 -0.29 -7.59 -7.12
C ASP A 122 -1.02 -8.68 -6.33
N GLY A 123 -0.90 -8.66 -5.00
CA GLY A 123 -1.35 -9.68 -4.07
C GLY A 123 -0.38 -10.86 -3.90
N LEU A 124 0.71 -10.94 -4.63
CA LEU A 124 1.75 -11.96 -4.42
C LEU A 124 3.12 -11.33 -4.35
N ARG A 125 3.43 -10.45 -5.30
CA ARG A 125 4.63 -9.63 -5.29
C ARG A 125 4.31 -8.26 -4.72
N ASN A 126 5.15 -7.81 -3.80
CA ASN A 126 4.97 -6.58 -3.05
C ASN A 126 6.29 -5.81 -3.01
N PHE A 127 6.21 -4.51 -3.23
CA PHE A 127 7.33 -3.57 -3.12
C PHE A 127 6.99 -2.60 -2.01
N VAL A 128 7.88 -2.44 -1.04
CA VAL A 128 7.69 -1.54 0.10
C VAL A 128 8.54 -0.30 -0.12
N TYR A 129 7.92 0.85 0.12
CA TYR A 129 8.53 2.14 -0.04
C TYR A 129 8.47 2.95 1.25
N ARG A 130 9.56 3.66 1.53
CA ARG A 130 9.60 4.73 2.51
C ARG A 130 9.41 6.06 1.77
N PRO A 131 8.35 6.82 2.06
CA PRO A 131 8.17 8.13 1.48
C PRO A 131 9.06 9.17 2.18
N SER A 132 9.67 10.05 1.40
CA SER A 132 10.38 11.24 1.88
C SER A 132 9.99 12.47 1.05
N LEU A 133 10.09 13.65 1.67
CA LEU A 133 9.94 14.92 0.96
C LEU A 133 11.30 15.42 0.50
N GLU A 134 11.38 15.77 -0.77
CA GLU A 134 12.51 16.49 -1.36
C GLU A 134 12.24 18.02 -1.43
N GLY A 135 11.02 18.44 -1.10
CA GLY A 135 10.58 19.84 -1.11
C GLY A 135 9.50 20.15 -0.06
N SER A 136 8.81 21.28 -0.19
CA SER A 136 7.68 21.62 0.67
C SER A 136 6.39 20.96 0.16
N ILE A 137 5.64 20.37 1.10
CA ILE A 137 4.32 19.83 0.80
C ILE A 137 3.24 20.91 0.73
N GLU A 138 3.50 22.09 1.32
CA GLU A 138 2.60 23.24 1.26
C GLU A 138 2.51 23.82 -0.16
N ASP A 139 3.60 23.74 -0.92
CA ASP A 139 3.69 24.23 -2.30
C ASP A 139 2.93 23.36 -3.31
N LEU A 140 2.54 22.14 -2.91
CA LEU A 140 1.70 21.29 -3.74
C LEU A 140 0.27 21.82 -3.67
N GLU A 141 -0.21 22.52 -4.68
CA GLU A 141 -1.66 22.73 -4.82
C GLU A 141 -2.30 21.40 -5.21
N VAL A 142 -3.25 20.91 -4.42
CA VAL A 142 -4.07 19.74 -4.77
C VAL A 142 -5.50 20.27 -4.86
N GLY A 143 -5.79 20.95 -5.97
CA GLY A 143 -7.10 21.55 -6.27
C GLY A 143 -7.88 20.73 -7.30
N GLU A 144 -9.19 21.00 -7.41
CA GLU A 144 -10.10 20.31 -8.35
C GLU A 144 -9.77 20.55 -9.84
N GLU A 145 -8.92 21.55 -10.15
CA GLU A 145 -8.59 21.97 -11.52
C GLU A 145 -7.27 21.41 -12.08
N ILE A 146 -6.48 20.67 -11.31
CA ILE A 146 -5.21 20.12 -11.80
C ILE A 146 -5.47 18.80 -12.55
N HIS A 147 -4.99 18.73 -13.79
CA HIS A 147 -5.05 17.49 -14.55
C HIS A 147 -4.25 16.38 -13.84
N ALA A 148 -4.81 15.16 -13.78
CA ALA A 148 -4.24 14.05 -13.03
C ALA A 148 -2.76 13.74 -13.37
N GLY A 149 -2.35 13.95 -14.63
CA GLY A 149 -0.96 13.78 -15.07
C GLY A 149 -0.02 14.88 -14.58
N GLU A 150 -0.44 16.14 -14.61
CA GLU A 150 0.36 17.28 -14.09
C GLU A 150 0.57 17.17 -12.58
N LEU A 151 -0.46 16.70 -11.87
CA LEU A 151 -0.34 16.40 -10.44
C LEU A 151 0.69 15.30 -10.19
N ASP A 152 0.68 14.23 -10.98
CA ASP A 152 1.62 13.12 -10.82
C ASP A 152 3.07 13.55 -11.07
N GLU A 153 3.32 14.39 -12.07
CA GLU A 153 4.65 14.96 -12.33
C GLU A 153 5.17 15.77 -11.15
N LYS A 154 4.36 16.72 -10.64
CA LYS A 154 4.72 17.52 -9.45
C LYS A 154 4.97 16.65 -8.22
N LEU A 155 4.12 15.64 -8.01
CA LEU A 155 4.27 14.72 -6.89
C LEU A 155 5.55 13.88 -7.00
N ARG A 156 5.96 13.47 -8.21
CA ARG A 156 7.22 12.74 -8.41
C ARG A 156 8.45 13.58 -8.06
N GLU A 157 8.41 14.87 -8.32
CA GLU A 157 9.49 15.80 -7.97
C GLU A 157 9.55 16.10 -6.46
N THR A 158 8.40 16.09 -5.80
CA THR A 158 8.30 16.50 -4.38
C THR A 158 8.39 15.33 -3.41
N ILE A 159 7.86 14.16 -3.79
CA ILE A 159 7.74 12.98 -2.94
C ILE A 159 8.54 11.83 -3.57
N ASN A 160 9.69 11.57 -2.96
CA ASN A 160 10.49 10.40 -3.30
C ASN A 160 9.94 9.17 -2.57
N LEU A 161 9.91 8.04 -3.29
CA LEU A 161 9.52 6.74 -2.77
C LEU A 161 10.73 5.81 -2.84
N GLU A 162 11.54 5.79 -1.79
CA GLU A 162 12.69 4.90 -1.66
C GLU A 162 12.18 3.47 -1.49
N GLN A 163 12.53 2.55 -2.40
CA GLN A 163 12.23 1.14 -2.21
C GLN A 163 13.13 0.57 -1.10
N ILE A 164 12.52 0.09 -0.03
CA ILE A 164 13.24 -0.45 1.13
C ILE A 164 13.15 -1.96 1.24
N ASP A 165 12.18 -2.60 0.57
CA ASP A 165 12.05 -4.05 0.56
C ASP A 165 11.20 -4.54 -0.63
N GLU A 166 11.33 -5.83 -0.95
CA GLU A 166 10.53 -6.55 -1.94
C GLU A 166 10.32 -8.01 -1.49
N ILE A 167 9.10 -8.52 -1.66
CA ILE A 167 8.84 -9.96 -1.50
C ILE A 167 7.94 -10.50 -2.61
N ASP A 168 8.22 -11.73 -3.04
CA ASP A 168 7.30 -12.58 -3.78
C ASP A 168 6.77 -13.69 -2.86
N ILE A 169 5.60 -13.45 -2.28
CA ILE A 169 4.90 -14.36 -1.34
C ILE A 169 4.73 -15.75 -1.95
N SER A 170 4.65 -15.85 -3.28
CA SER A 170 4.45 -17.13 -3.96
C SER A 170 5.71 -17.97 -4.11
N LYS A 171 6.89 -17.39 -3.81
CA LYS A 171 8.20 -18.04 -3.94
C LYS A 171 8.94 -18.17 -2.61
N ALA A 172 8.67 -17.29 -1.65
CA ALA A 172 9.25 -17.34 -0.33
C ALA A 172 8.72 -18.53 0.49
N ASP A 173 9.53 -19.00 1.44
CA ASP A 173 9.04 -19.96 2.43
C ASP A 173 8.06 -19.29 3.40
N SER A 174 7.25 -20.11 4.07
CA SER A 174 6.15 -19.60 4.88
C SER A 174 6.63 -18.80 6.10
N GLU A 175 7.72 -19.22 6.75
CA GLU A 175 8.24 -18.52 7.93
C GLU A 175 8.72 -17.12 7.56
N HIS A 176 9.43 -17.01 6.43
CA HIS A 176 9.85 -15.73 5.89
C HIS A 176 8.67 -14.82 5.55
N VAL A 177 7.62 -15.34 4.89
CA VAL A 177 6.40 -14.55 4.59
C VAL A 177 5.75 -14.02 5.86
N TYR A 178 5.62 -14.85 6.91
CA TYR A 178 5.00 -14.42 8.16
C TYR A 178 5.84 -13.38 8.89
N ALA A 179 7.16 -13.57 8.97
CA ALA A 179 8.06 -12.60 9.57
C ALA A 179 8.05 -11.26 8.82
N TRP A 180 7.95 -11.30 7.49
CA TRP A 180 7.84 -10.12 6.65
C TRP A 180 6.52 -9.37 6.89
N LEU A 181 5.38 -10.07 6.92
CA LEU A 181 4.09 -9.46 7.22
C LEU A 181 4.06 -8.87 8.62
N GLU A 182 4.57 -9.61 9.62
CA GLU A 182 4.65 -9.12 10.99
C GLU A 182 5.46 -7.83 11.09
N ARG A 183 6.60 -7.73 10.40
CA ARG A 183 7.41 -6.51 10.35
C ARG A 183 6.61 -5.29 9.89
N TYR A 184 5.95 -5.40 8.73
CA TYR A 184 5.30 -4.26 8.10
C TYR A 184 3.88 -3.96 8.58
N LEU A 185 3.23 -4.94 9.23
CA LEU A 185 1.89 -4.75 9.80
C LEU A 185 1.95 -4.42 11.30
N LEU A 186 2.98 -4.88 12.02
CA LEU A 186 3.04 -4.84 13.49
C LEU A 186 4.27 -4.16 14.11
N HIS A 187 5.29 -3.66 13.39
CA HIS A 187 6.50 -3.18 14.09
C HIS A 187 7.21 -1.96 13.49
N GLU A 188 7.19 -1.77 12.16
CA GLU A 188 7.92 -0.68 11.47
C GLU A 188 7.14 0.62 11.36
#